data_AF-M0CPK7-F1
#
_entry.id   AF-M0CPK7-F1
#
_cell.length_a   1.000
_cell.length_b   1.000
_cell.length_c   1.000
_cell.angle_alpha   90.00
_cell.angle_beta   90.00
_cell.angle_gamma   90.00
#
_symmetry.space_group_name_H-M   'P 1'
#
loop_
_entity.id
_entity.type
_entity.pdbx_description
1 polymer ?
#
loop_
_entity_poly.entity_id
_entity_poly.type
_entity_poly.pdbx_seq_one_letter_code
_entity_poly.pdbx_strand_id
1 'polypeptide(L)' 'MTTIADIISDEMGLDPDYEYTGGDRGWVGDVPRMRLSIEKLSALGWEPAGSSDDAVRRATRELLAD' A
#
# COMPACT_ATOMS: atom_id res chain seq x y z
N MET A 1 -2.23 9.20 6.54
CA MET A 1 -1.99 8.69 5.17
C MET A 1 -2.91 7.50 5.01
N THR A 2 -3.98 7.65 4.22
CA THR A 2 -5.09 6.67 4.09
C THR A 2 -5.08 5.93 2.76
N THR A 3 -4.13 6.23 1.88
CA THR A 3 -4.13 5.82 0.47
C THR A 3 -4.37 4.33 0.25
N ILE A 4 -3.83 3.45 1.11
CA ILE A 4 -4.07 2.00 1.00
C ILE A 4 -5.55 1.68 1.27
N ALA A 5 -6.13 2.24 2.33
CA ALA A 5 -7.56 2.08 2.63
C ALA A 5 -8.43 2.67 1.52
N ASP A 6 -8.05 3.83 0.97
CA ASP A 6 -8.77 4.48 -0.14
C ASP A 6 -8.79 3.57 -1.38
N ILE A 7 -7.64 3.02 -1.80
CA ILE A 7 -7.56 2.10 -2.94
C ILE A 7 -8.44 0.86 -2.73
N ILE A 8 -8.46 0.32 -1.51
CA ILE A 8 -9.26 -0.86 -1.20
C ILE A 8 -10.76 -0.53 -1.26
N SER A 9 -11.18 0.57 -0.61
CA SER A 9 -12.57 1.03 -0.62
C SER A 9 -13.06 1.29 -2.05
N ASP A 10 -12.24 1.92 -2.89
CA ASP A 10 -12.54 2.17 -4.31
C ASP A 10 -12.77 0.86 -5.09
N GLU A 11 -11.87 -0.12 -4.97
CA GLU A 11 -11.99 -1.41 -5.66
C GLU A 11 -13.18 -2.23 -5.15
N MET A 12 -13.58 -2.03 -3.89
CA MET A 12 -14.78 -2.64 -3.31
C MET A 12 -16.08 -1.86 -3.63
N GLY A 13 -15.99 -0.64 -4.15
CA GLY A 13 -17.15 0.23 -4.38
C GLY A 13 -17.83 0.70 -3.08
N LEU A 14 -17.06 0.94 -2.02
CA LEU A 14 -17.54 1.33 -0.70
C LEU A 14 -17.14 2.77 -0.34
N ASP A 15 -17.91 3.41 0.55
CA ASP A 15 -17.63 4.72 1.14
C ASP A 15 -17.68 4.62 2.68
N PRO A 16 -16.62 4.09 3.33
CA PRO A 16 -16.61 3.86 4.77
C PRO A 16 -16.15 5.08 5.57
N ASP A 17 -16.66 5.22 6.78
CA ASP A 17 -16.08 6.10 7.78
C ASP A 17 -14.76 5.50 8.32
N TYR A 18 -13.70 6.31 8.40
CA TYR A 18 -12.42 5.88 8.96
C TYR A 18 -12.32 6.16 10.45
N GLU A 19 -12.14 5.10 11.24
CA GLU A 19 -11.84 5.17 12.67
C GLU A 19 -10.39 4.75 12.95
N TYR A 20 -9.72 5.51 13.81
CA TYR A 20 -8.32 5.28 14.18
C TYR A 20 -8.23 5.01 15.68
N THR A 21 -7.58 3.90 16.04
CA THR A 21 -7.52 3.43 17.43
C THR A 21 -6.19 3.75 18.14
N GLY A 22 -5.20 4.31 17.43
CA GLY A 22 -3.84 4.54 17.92
C GLY A 22 -3.28 5.94 17.66
N GLY A 23 -2.04 6.18 18.08
CA GLY A 23 -1.28 7.40 17.76
C GLY A 23 -0.62 7.31 16.38
N ASP A 24 0.56 7.92 16.20
CA ASP A 24 1.27 7.94 14.89
C ASP A 24 1.77 6.56 14.39
N ARG A 25 1.41 5.44 15.05
CA ARG A 25 1.85 4.07 14.79
C ARG A 25 0.74 3.06 15.09
N GLY A 26 0.75 1.92 14.38
CA GLY A 26 -0.20 0.84 14.63
C GLY A 26 0.08 0.07 15.93
N TRP A 27 1.35 -0.21 16.22
CA TRP A 27 1.78 -0.93 17.43
C TRP A 27 3.21 -0.57 17.84
N VAL A 28 3.63 -1.02 19.03
CA VAL A 28 5.00 -0.81 19.53
C VAL A 28 6.00 -1.52 18.62
N GLY A 29 6.94 -0.75 18.05
CA GLY A 29 7.94 -1.25 17.10
C GLY A 29 7.59 -1.05 15.63
N ASP A 30 6.38 -0.58 15.31
CA ASP A 30 6.01 -0.21 13.95
C ASP A 30 6.84 0.98 13.44
N VAL A 31 7.26 0.93 12.17
CA VAL A 31 8.08 1.95 11.52
C VAL A 31 7.18 2.78 10.61
N PRO A 32 6.87 4.05 10.96
CA PRO A 32 5.85 4.84 10.25
C PRO A 32 6.09 5.04 8.75
N ARG A 33 7.36 5.02 8.32
CA ARG A 33 7.77 5.20 6.92
C ARG A 33 8.94 4.29 6.62
N MET A 34 8.72 3.38 5.67
CA MET A 34 9.73 2.45 5.17
C MET A 34 9.82 2.60 3.65
N ARG A 35 11.02 2.89 3.16
CA ARG A 35 11.37 2.91 1.73
C ARG A 35 12.82 2.47 1.59
N LEU A 36 13.06 1.48 0.75
CA LEU A 36 14.41 1.02 0.44
C LEU A 36 14.89 1.68 -0.85
N SER A 37 16.18 2.05 -0.89
CA SER A 37 16.80 2.45 -2.15
C SER A 37 16.83 1.26 -3.10
N ILE A 38 16.41 1.49 -4.34
CA ILE A 38 16.48 0.51 -5.44
C ILE A 38 17.68 0.75 -6.35
N GLU A 39 18.56 1.71 -6.05
CA GLU A 39 19.67 2.14 -6.92
C GLU A 39 20.54 0.97 -7.38
N LYS A 40 20.79 -0.01 -6.50
CA LYS A 40 21.58 -1.20 -6.83
C LYS A 40 20.88 -2.12 -7.82
N LEU A 41 19.56 -2.26 -7.73
CA LEU A 41 18.77 -3.03 -8.70
C LEU A 41 18.70 -2.29 -10.03
N SER A 42 18.46 -0.97 -9.99
CA SER A 42 18.45 -0.13 -11.19
C SER A 42 19.80 -0.13 -11.91
N ALA A 43 20.92 -0.17 -11.19
CA ALA A 43 22.26 -0.32 -11.79
C ALA A 43 22.46 -1.66 -12.52
N LEU A 44 21.65 -2.67 -12.22
CA LEU A 44 21.62 -3.95 -12.95
C LEU A 44 20.64 -3.95 -14.13
N GLY A 45 20.03 -2.80 -14.43
CA GLY A 45 19.03 -2.65 -15.50
C GLY A 45 17.63 -3.09 -15.11
N TRP A 46 17.36 -3.28 -13.82
CA TRP A 46 16.01 -3.61 -13.33
C TRP A 46 15.18 -2.34 -13.11
N GLU A 47 13.92 -2.39 -13.53
CA GLU A 47 12.93 -1.35 -13.29
C GLU A 47 11.63 -1.98 -12.74
N PRO A 48 10.93 -1.32 -11.79
CA PRO A 48 9.64 -1.79 -11.32
C PRO A 48 8.60 -1.68 -12.43
N ALA A 49 7.79 -2.72 -12.62
CA ALA A 49 6.74 -2.75 -13.65
C ALA A 49 5.54 -1.84 -13.35
N GLY A 50 5.47 -1.26 -12.15
CA GLY A 50 4.37 -0.40 -11.70
C GLY A 50 4.68 0.28 -10.37
N SER A 51 3.78 1.15 -9.92
CA SER A 51 3.89 1.83 -8.64
C SER A 51 3.44 0.94 -7.47
N SER A 52 3.69 1.38 -6.24
CA SER A 52 3.10 0.74 -5.05
C SER A 52 1.57 0.75 -5.08
N ASP A 53 0.96 1.83 -5.59
CA ASP A 53 -0.50 1.97 -5.67
C ASP A 53 -1.08 0.95 -6.67
N ASP A 54 -0.42 0.75 -7.82
CA ASP A 54 -0.80 -0.28 -8.79
C ASP A 54 -0.70 -1.69 -8.19
N ALA A 55 0.35 -1.96 -7.40
CA ALA A 55 0.55 -3.24 -6.74
C ALA A 55 -0.55 -3.52 -5.70
N VAL A 56 -0.90 -2.54 -4.87
CA VAL A 56 -1.99 -2.64 -3.89
C VAL A 56 -3.32 -2.89 -4.61
N ARG A 57 -3.64 -2.08 -5.63
CA ARG A 57 -4.88 -2.22 -6.41
C ARG A 57 -5.01 -3.59 -7.06
N ARG A 58 -3.93 -4.09 -7.64
CA ARG A 58 -3.88 -5.44 -8.24
C ARG A 58 -4.15 -6.51 -7.18
N ALA A 59 -3.46 -6.46 -6.04
CA ALA A 59 -3.65 -7.44 -4.97
C ALA A 59 -5.09 -7.43 -4.44
N THR A 60 -5.71 -6.24 -4.28
CA THR A 60 -7.13 -6.13 -3.90
C THR A 60 -8.04 -6.83 -4.90
N ARG A 61 -7.86 -6.59 -6.20
CA ARG A 61 -8.66 -7.25 -7.25
C ARG A 61 -8.51 -8.77 -7.25
N GLU A 62 -7.28 -9.27 -7.05
CA GLU A 62 -7.01 -10.70 -6.95
C GLU A 62 -7.76 -11.31 -5.76
N LEU A 63 -7.72 -10.67 -4.58
CA LEU A 63 -8.43 -11.14 -3.39
C LEU A 63 -9.96 -11.04 -3.49
N LEU A 64 -10.49 -10.08 -4.27
CA LEU A 64 -11.94 -9.96 -4.49
C LEU A 64 -12.48 -10.99 -5.50
N ALA A 65 -11.60 -11.60 -6.29
CA ALA A 65 -11.97 -12.63 -7.26
C ALA A 65 -11.96 -14.05 -6.68
N ASP A 66 -11.40 -14.24 -5.48
CA ASP A 66 -11.41 -15.49 -4.71
C ASP A 66 -12.76 -15.74 -4.01
#